data_AF-A0A6A6VWD8-F1
#
_entry.id   AF-A0A6A6VWD8-F1
#
_cell.length_a   1.000
_cell.length_b   1.000
_cell.length_c   1.000
_cell.angle_alpha   90.00
_cell.angle_beta   90.00
_cell.angle_gamma   90.00
#
_symmetry.space_group_name_H-M   'P 1'
#
loop_
_entity.id
_entity.type
_entity.pdbx_description
1 polymer ?
#
loop_
_entity_poly.entity_id
_entity_poly.type
_entity_poly.pdbx_seq_one_letter_code
_entity_poly.pdbx_strand_id
1 'polypeptide(L)'
;MSDLKPAQLSHPLLNSIPPHLIDRFDPTYVKYHTHYAAGRLAGHQVPIEAYRKDPSAYNTRFGKAPAPDANVGVISDEQLQVTGPDGQITIRVYQPKTTQIDNRHGRPIYVNFHGGGWVFGDHLVEAEHCKRIVHETGAVAFDVGYRHAPEFPFPTPVDDCWQATQWILSPAIIAKYNLDVARTAVGGPSAGGHLSAVVSQRARDAGIKLVLQLLHVPVCDMDHYDESGKLSQSVPYKSHVKMYETVPLSGARMEYFARHFLGVPRRAETYNNPSVSPIRAADLSNLAPALITTAEMDPLCSEGEAYHKKLLEAGNQSEYHMLRGMPHIVAGLDDICDEAKRYNVIIVEALKKAYGII
;
A
#
# COMPACT_ATOMS: atom_id res chain seq x y z
N MET A 1 12.88 59.65 -10.74
CA MET A 1 13.10 58.27 -11.23
C MET A 1 12.70 57.35 -10.10
N SER A 2 11.58 56.66 -10.22
CA SER A 2 11.08 55.73 -9.20
C SER A 2 11.96 54.48 -9.16
N ASP A 3 12.44 54.12 -7.98
CA ASP A 3 13.19 52.89 -7.72
C ASP A 3 12.35 51.65 -8.08
N LEU A 4 12.52 51.15 -9.31
CA LEU A 4 12.06 49.83 -9.71
C LEU A 4 13.01 48.79 -9.11
N LYS A 5 12.78 48.41 -7.84
CA LYS A 5 13.37 47.19 -7.31
C LYS A 5 12.67 46.00 -7.98
N PRO A 6 13.40 45.06 -8.61
CA PRO A 6 12.79 43.85 -9.15
C PRO A 6 12.06 43.12 -8.03
N ALA A 7 10.79 42.77 -8.25
CA ALA A 7 10.08 41.89 -7.34
C ALA A 7 10.85 40.57 -7.26
N GLN A 8 11.38 40.25 -6.08
CA GLN A 8 12.03 38.98 -5.85
C GLN A 8 10.94 37.90 -5.79
N LEU A 9 10.58 37.34 -6.93
CA LEU A 9 9.67 36.19 -7.03
C LEU A 9 10.46 34.95 -6.62
N SER A 10 10.44 34.60 -5.33
CA SER A 10 10.91 33.30 -4.87
C SER A 10 9.82 32.27 -5.16
N HIS A 11 10.01 31.44 -6.19
CA HIS A 11 9.17 30.27 -6.36
C HIS A 11 9.52 29.24 -5.27
N PRO A 12 8.53 28.58 -4.65
CA PRO A 12 8.81 27.48 -3.74
C PRO A 12 9.59 26.39 -4.49
N LEU A 13 10.49 25.68 -3.78
CA LEU A 13 11.21 24.56 -4.36
C LEU A 13 10.20 23.50 -4.86
N LEU A 14 10.54 22.79 -5.94
CA LEU A 14 9.73 21.69 -6.44
C LEU A 14 9.41 20.68 -5.32
N ASN A 15 8.18 20.16 -5.27
CA ASN A 15 7.75 19.20 -4.24
C ASN A 15 7.94 19.71 -2.79
N SER A 16 7.94 21.02 -2.55
CA SER A 16 7.80 21.57 -1.19
C SER A 16 6.39 21.33 -0.65
N ILE A 17 6.24 21.28 0.68
CA ILE A 17 4.92 21.33 1.30
C ILE A 17 4.28 22.68 0.97
N PRO A 18 3.04 22.73 0.42
CA PRO A 18 2.36 23.99 0.12
C PRO A 18 2.18 24.84 1.39
N PRO A 19 2.41 26.16 1.35
CA PRO A 19 2.33 27.02 2.54
C PRO A 19 1.02 26.88 3.33
N HIS A 20 -0.10 26.71 2.63
CA HIS A 20 -1.42 26.56 3.25
C HIS A 20 -1.65 25.19 3.93
N LEU A 21 -0.74 24.23 3.74
CA LEU A 21 -0.78 22.91 4.37
C LEU A 21 0.26 22.73 5.48
N ILE A 22 1.30 23.58 5.56
CA ILE A 22 2.44 23.40 6.48
C ILE A 22 1.97 23.20 7.93
N ASP A 23 1.08 24.06 8.42
CA ASP A 23 0.62 24.04 9.82
C ASP A 23 -0.25 22.81 10.16
N ARG A 24 -0.63 22.02 9.16
CA ARG A 24 -1.40 20.79 9.35
C ARG A 24 -0.53 19.54 9.36
N PHE A 25 0.68 19.60 8.82
CA PHE A 25 1.61 18.48 8.90
C PHE A 25 2.26 18.41 10.29
N ASP A 26 2.70 17.22 10.66
CA ASP A 26 3.58 17.05 11.82
C ASP A 26 4.87 17.88 11.62
N PRO A 27 5.26 18.71 12.61
CA PRO A 27 6.43 19.57 12.50
C PRO A 27 7.75 18.83 12.23
N THR A 28 7.88 17.59 12.71
CA THR A 28 9.05 16.74 12.44
C THR A 28 9.05 16.34 10.97
N TYR A 29 7.92 15.90 10.43
CA TYR A 29 7.82 15.63 9.00
C TYR A 29 8.14 16.88 8.16
N VAL A 30 7.61 18.05 8.51
CA VAL A 30 7.92 19.32 7.81
C VAL A 30 9.43 19.56 7.76
N LYS A 31 10.11 19.46 8.89
CA LYS A 31 11.56 19.65 8.99
C LYS A 31 12.33 18.70 8.06
N TYR A 32 12.02 17.40 8.11
CA TYR A 32 12.75 16.40 7.33
C TYR A 32 12.41 16.48 5.84
N HIS A 33 11.14 16.67 5.47
CA HIS A 33 10.73 16.82 4.08
C HIS A 33 11.37 18.06 3.44
N THR A 34 11.36 19.20 4.13
CA THR A 34 12.00 20.43 3.64
C THR A 34 13.50 20.24 3.44
N HIS A 35 14.19 19.48 4.30
CA HIS A 35 15.63 19.28 4.19
C HIS A 35 16.02 18.23 3.13
N TYR A 36 15.28 17.11 3.04
CA TYR A 36 15.70 15.94 2.27
C TYR A 36 14.92 15.70 0.97
N ALA A 37 13.75 16.31 0.80
CA ALA A 37 12.84 16.04 -0.32
C ALA A 37 12.47 17.29 -1.13
N ALA A 38 12.30 18.45 -0.50
CA ALA A 38 12.03 19.69 -1.21
C ALA A 38 13.17 20.02 -2.19
N GLY A 39 12.79 20.40 -3.42
CA GLY A 39 13.70 20.67 -4.53
C GLY A 39 14.11 19.43 -5.35
N ARG A 40 13.74 18.21 -4.93
CA ARG A 40 14.05 16.97 -5.67
C ARG A 40 12.88 16.54 -6.55
N LEU A 41 13.17 15.92 -7.68
CA LEU A 41 12.17 15.27 -8.53
C LEU A 41 11.61 14.02 -7.85
N ALA A 42 10.30 13.81 -7.98
CA ALA A 42 9.61 12.59 -7.56
C ALA A 42 9.50 11.60 -8.73
N GLY A 43 9.19 10.33 -8.44
CA GLY A 43 9.16 9.26 -9.45
C GLY A 43 8.25 9.52 -10.66
N HIS A 44 7.11 10.19 -10.48
CA HIS A 44 6.20 10.56 -11.56
C HIS A 44 6.67 11.72 -12.44
N GLN A 45 7.79 12.36 -12.08
CA GLN A 45 8.37 13.52 -12.77
C GLN A 45 9.63 13.14 -13.56
N VAL A 46 9.95 11.85 -13.65
CA VAL A 46 11.08 11.31 -14.41
C VAL A 46 10.63 10.14 -15.29
N PRO A 47 11.38 9.79 -16.35
CA PRO A 47 11.14 8.57 -17.09
C PRO A 47 11.15 7.33 -16.18
N ILE A 48 10.26 6.37 -16.44
CA ILE A 48 10.11 5.16 -15.62
C ILE A 48 11.42 4.37 -15.59
N GLU A 49 12.13 4.31 -16.71
CA GLU A 49 13.42 3.62 -16.85
C GLU A 49 14.48 4.28 -15.97
N ALA A 50 14.45 5.61 -15.85
CA ALA A 50 15.35 6.35 -14.97
C ALA A 50 15.04 6.06 -13.49
N TYR A 51 13.76 5.98 -13.13
CA TYR A 51 13.34 5.55 -11.80
C TYR A 51 13.80 4.12 -11.49
N ARG A 52 13.53 3.16 -12.38
CA ARG A 52 13.85 1.73 -12.16
C ARG A 52 15.35 1.45 -12.07
N LYS A 53 16.19 2.28 -12.72
CA LYS A 53 17.65 2.17 -12.63
C LYS A 53 18.20 2.54 -11.25
N ASP A 54 17.59 3.53 -10.58
CA ASP A 54 17.96 3.92 -9.22
C ASP A 54 16.72 4.42 -8.45
N PRO A 55 15.87 3.50 -7.94
CA PRO A 55 14.66 3.88 -7.21
C PRO A 55 14.99 4.73 -5.97
N SER A 56 16.17 4.49 -5.38
CA SER A 56 16.62 5.24 -4.21
C SER A 56 16.71 6.73 -4.50
N ALA A 57 17.08 7.14 -5.72
CA ALA A 57 17.21 8.56 -6.11
C ALA A 57 15.90 9.35 -6.02
N TYR A 58 14.75 8.68 -6.07
CA TYR A 58 13.44 9.31 -6.13
C TYR A 58 12.54 8.95 -4.95
N ASN A 59 12.87 7.91 -4.20
CA ASN A 59 12.16 7.51 -2.99
C ASN A 59 12.57 8.35 -1.78
N THR A 60 11.68 8.41 -0.80
CA THR A 60 11.96 8.97 0.51
C THR A 60 13.13 8.21 1.14
N ARG A 61 14.19 8.92 1.54
CA ARG A 61 15.43 8.34 2.08
C ARG A 61 15.60 8.51 3.59
N PHE A 62 14.56 8.96 4.28
CA PHE A 62 14.62 9.31 5.70
C PHE A 62 13.48 8.65 6.47
N GLY A 63 13.66 8.57 7.78
CA GLY A 63 12.58 8.30 8.72
C GLY A 63 12.20 6.84 8.89
N LYS A 64 12.76 5.89 8.12
CA LYS A 64 12.42 4.47 8.26
C LYS A 64 13.37 3.80 9.24
N ALA A 65 12.83 3.25 10.31
CA ALA A 65 13.61 2.47 11.27
C ALA A 65 13.83 1.05 10.71
N PRO A 66 15.03 0.46 10.89
CA PRO A 66 15.20 -0.97 10.63
C PRO A 66 14.31 -1.76 11.59
N ALA A 67 13.65 -2.79 11.08
CA ALA A 67 12.89 -3.70 11.91
C ALA A 67 13.84 -4.56 12.74
N PRO A 68 13.46 -4.93 13.98
CA PRO A 68 14.18 -5.97 14.70
C PRO A 68 14.20 -7.26 13.87
N ASP A 69 15.38 -7.79 13.60
CA ASP A 69 15.57 -8.99 12.77
C ASP A 69 16.01 -10.21 13.59
N ALA A 70 16.13 -10.07 14.92
CA ALA A 70 16.60 -11.11 15.83
C ALA A 70 15.82 -12.43 15.72
N ASN A 71 14.54 -12.37 15.30
CA ASN A 71 13.68 -13.53 15.12
C ASN A 71 13.37 -13.83 13.65
N VAL A 72 13.92 -13.07 12.70
CA VAL A 72 13.87 -13.37 11.27
C VAL A 72 15.00 -14.37 10.97
N GLY A 73 14.62 -15.53 10.44
CA GLY A 73 15.53 -16.63 10.14
C GLY A 73 15.98 -16.61 8.70
N VAL A 74 15.18 -17.20 7.82
CA VAL A 74 15.51 -17.38 6.41
C VAL A 74 14.74 -16.36 5.57
N ILE A 75 15.46 -15.66 4.70
CA ILE A 75 14.89 -14.89 3.60
C ILE A 75 15.24 -15.63 2.31
N SER A 76 14.23 -16.01 1.53
CA SER A 76 14.38 -16.78 0.30
C SER A 76 13.42 -16.28 -0.77
N ASP A 77 13.75 -16.51 -2.04
CA ASP A 77 12.88 -16.14 -3.16
C ASP A 77 12.30 -17.40 -3.82
N GLU A 78 11.00 -17.38 -4.05
CA GLU A 78 10.27 -18.41 -4.78
C GLU A 78 9.82 -17.87 -6.13
N GLN A 79 9.86 -18.71 -7.16
CA GLN A 79 9.44 -18.33 -8.51
C GLN A 79 8.07 -18.94 -8.82
N LEU A 80 7.09 -18.09 -9.08
CA LEU A 80 5.74 -18.50 -9.44
C LEU A 80 5.50 -18.23 -10.92
N GLN A 81 5.10 -19.27 -11.66
CA GLN A 81 4.53 -19.09 -12.99
C GLN A 81 3.11 -18.53 -12.87
N VAL A 82 2.83 -17.45 -13.57
CA VAL A 82 1.51 -16.79 -13.63
C VAL A 82 0.99 -16.76 -15.06
N THR A 83 -0.32 -16.69 -15.22
CA THR A 83 -0.93 -16.57 -16.55
C THR A 83 -0.59 -15.23 -17.22
N GLY A 84 -0.46 -15.25 -18.55
CA GLY A 84 -0.22 -14.07 -19.38
C GLY A 84 1.22 -13.99 -19.94
N PRO A 85 1.52 -12.98 -20.77
CA PRO A 85 2.85 -12.79 -21.36
C PRO A 85 3.93 -12.63 -20.29
N ASP A 86 5.11 -13.23 -20.49
CA ASP A 86 6.24 -13.18 -19.53
C ASP A 86 5.85 -13.62 -18.11
N GLY A 87 5.08 -14.71 -18.04
CA GLY A 87 4.35 -15.15 -16.86
C GLY A 87 5.19 -15.76 -15.74
N GLN A 88 6.13 -15.02 -15.16
CA GLN A 88 6.80 -15.39 -13.92
C GLN A 88 6.90 -14.19 -12.97
N ILE A 89 6.56 -14.40 -11.70
CA ILE A 89 6.79 -13.42 -10.62
C ILE A 89 7.63 -14.04 -9.51
N THR A 90 8.39 -13.19 -8.81
CA THR A 90 9.11 -13.57 -7.61
C THR A 90 8.25 -13.31 -6.38
N ILE A 91 8.25 -14.25 -5.44
CA ILE A 91 7.67 -14.09 -4.11
C ILE A 91 8.81 -14.20 -3.11
N ARG A 92 9.10 -13.11 -2.39
CA ARG A 92 10.09 -13.12 -1.32
C ARG A 92 9.46 -13.61 -0.03
N VAL A 93 10.04 -14.64 0.56
CA VAL A 93 9.54 -15.31 1.76
C VAL A 93 10.44 -14.96 2.94
N TYR A 94 9.84 -14.43 4.00
CA TYR A 94 10.49 -14.16 5.28
C TYR A 94 9.96 -15.15 6.31
N GLN A 95 10.87 -15.97 6.85
CA GLN A 95 10.51 -17.01 7.83
C GLN A 95 11.04 -16.67 9.22
N PRO A 96 10.31 -16.99 10.29
CA PRO A 96 10.82 -16.85 11.65
C PRO A 96 11.91 -17.89 11.94
N LYS A 97 12.81 -17.59 12.88
CA LYS A 97 13.77 -18.59 13.40
C LYS A 97 13.02 -19.76 14.01
N THR A 98 13.42 -20.98 13.65
CA THR A 98 12.74 -22.24 13.99
C THR A 98 12.64 -22.55 15.48
N THR A 99 13.36 -21.85 16.35
CA THR A 99 13.55 -22.20 17.77
C THR A 99 12.62 -21.51 18.75
N GLN A 100 11.84 -20.49 18.35
CA GLN A 100 11.11 -19.64 19.30
C GLN A 100 9.58 -19.77 19.27
N ILE A 101 9.00 -20.46 18.29
CA ILE A 101 7.54 -20.42 18.06
C ILE A 101 7.04 -21.85 17.95
N ASP A 102 6.09 -22.21 18.82
CA ASP A 102 5.45 -23.53 18.80
C ASP A 102 4.80 -23.75 17.44
N ASN A 103 5.50 -24.49 16.58
CA ASN A 103 5.11 -24.75 15.21
C ASN A 103 4.29 -26.05 15.08
N ARG A 104 3.90 -26.66 16.20
CA ARG A 104 3.08 -27.88 16.24
C ARG A 104 1.72 -27.72 15.57
N HIS A 105 1.23 -26.47 15.43
CA HIS A 105 -0.08 -26.14 14.85
C HIS A 105 0.04 -25.39 13.51
N GLY A 106 1.20 -25.45 12.84
CA GLY A 106 1.48 -24.63 11.66
C GLY A 106 1.75 -23.16 11.99
N ARG A 107 2.26 -22.41 11.01
CA ARG A 107 2.63 -20.99 11.13
C ARG A 107 1.56 -20.11 10.48
N PRO A 108 1.19 -18.96 11.08
CA PRO A 108 0.33 -17.99 10.43
C PRO A 108 0.92 -17.51 9.10
N ILE A 109 0.06 -17.08 8.19
CA ILE A 109 0.45 -16.61 6.85
C ILE A 109 0.13 -15.12 6.75
N TYR A 110 1.12 -14.31 6.41
CA TYR A 110 0.90 -12.92 5.98
C TYR A 110 1.27 -12.77 4.51
N VAL A 111 0.32 -12.44 3.65
CA VAL A 111 0.57 -12.13 2.24
C VAL A 111 0.65 -10.62 2.07
N ASN A 112 1.83 -10.11 1.71
CA ASN A 112 2.09 -8.70 1.51
C ASN A 112 2.01 -8.33 0.03
N PHE A 113 1.30 -7.26 -0.27
CA PHE A 113 1.32 -6.59 -1.57
C PHE A 113 1.91 -5.20 -1.37
N HIS A 114 3.03 -4.91 -2.03
CA HIS A 114 3.74 -3.64 -1.84
C HIS A 114 2.96 -2.45 -2.43
N GLY A 115 3.28 -1.23 -1.98
CA GLY A 115 2.77 0.02 -2.56
C GLY A 115 3.55 0.46 -3.81
N GLY A 116 3.26 1.64 -4.34
CA GLY A 116 3.99 2.21 -5.49
C GLY A 116 3.13 2.47 -6.72
N GLY A 117 1.81 2.59 -6.54
CA GLY A 117 0.89 3.03 -7.60
C GLY A 117 0.85 2.09 -8.79
N TRP A 118 1.03 0.78 -8.58
CA TRP A 118 1.07 -0.27 -9.59
C TRP A 118 2.18 -0.13 -10.67
N VAL A 119 2.99 0.92 -10.60
CA VAL A 119 4.02 1.27 -11.59
C VAL A 119 5.44 1.10 -11.01
N PHE A 120 5.56 1.33 -9.71
CA PHE A 120 6.82 1.27 -8.97
C PHE A 120 6.73 0.29 -7.80
N GLY A 121 7.90 0.00 -7.24
CA GLY A 121 8.06 -0.81 -6.04
C GLY A 121 8.84 -2.08 -6.34
N ASP A 122 9.30 -2.73 -5.28
CA ASP A 122 9.98 -4.02 -5.31
C ASP A 122 9.98 -4.60 -3.89
N HIS A 123 10.63 -5.74 -3.72
CA HIS A 123 10.78 -6.41 -2.43
C HIS A 123 11.58 -5.66 -1.36
N LEU A 124 12.18 -4.52 -1.70
CA LEU A 124 12.93 -3.69 -0.74
C LEU A 124 12.02 -2.66 -0.06
N VAL A 125 10.95 -2.23 -0.75
CA VAL A 125 10.06 -1.17 -0.25
C VAL A 125 9.41 -1.57 1.07
N GLU A 126 8.87 -2.79 1.17
CA GLU A 126 8.18 -3.30 2.36
C GLU A 126 9.03 -4.31 3.17
N ALA A 127 10.33 -4.43 2.90
CA ALA A 127 11.19 -5.43 3.56
C ALA A 127 11.16 -5.35 5.09
N GLU A 128 11.29 -4.14 5.64
CA GLU A 128 11.26 -3.94 7.10
C GLU A 128 9.87 -4.20 7.69
N HIS A 129 8.79 -3.93 6.96
CA HIS A 129 7.43 -4.27 7.39
C HIS A 129 7.26 -5.78 7.50
N CYS A 130 7.67 -6.53 6.47
CA CYS A 130 7.63 -7.98 6.47
C CYS A 130 8.50 -8.58 7.59
N LYS A 131 9.72 -8.08 7.78
CA LYS A 131 10.59 -8.50 8.90
C LYS A 131 9.94 -8.24 10.26
N ARG A 132 9.34 -7.08 10.46
CA ARG A 132 8.65 -6.72 11.71
C ARG A 132 7.50 -7.67 11.98
N ILE A 133 6.66 -7.97 10.98
CA ILE A 133 5.55 -8.93 11.12
C ILE A 133 6.08 -10.31 11.53
N VAL A 134 7.09 -10.82 10.83
CA VAL A 134 7.71 -12.12 11.17
C VAL A 134 8.27 -12.10 12.59
N HIS A 135 8.99 -11.05 12.96
CA HIS A 135 9.60 -10.91 14.28
C HIS A 135 8.58 -10.92 15.41
N GLU A 136 7.49 -10.19 15.23
CA GLU A 136 6.50 -9.93 16.27
C GLU A 136 5.40 -11.01 16.36
N THR A 137 5.08 -11.67 15.25
CA THR A 137 3.91 -12.56 15.18
C THR A 137 4.28 -14.02 14.94
N GLY A 138 5.49 -14.30 14.44
CA GLY A 138 5.84 -15.64 14.01
C GLY A 138 5.17 -16.13 12.74
N ALA A 139 4.45 -15.26 12.04
CA ALA A 139 3.95 -15.57 10.71
C ALA A 139 5.10 -15.83 9.73
N VAL A 140 4.81 -16.56 8.66
CA VAL A 140 5.62 -16.50 7.43
C VAL A 140 5.04 -15.38 6.57
N ALA A 141 5.87 -14.39 6.25
CA ALA A 141 5.48 -13.30 5.36
C ALA A 141 5.89 -13.62 3.91
N PHE A 142 4.94 -13.51 2.99
CA PHE A 142 5.12 -13.69 1.56
C PHE A 142 4.92 -12.33 0.87
N ASP A 143 6.00 -11.72 0.43
CA ASP A 143 5.98 -10.45 -0.28
C ASP A 143 5.94 -10.68 -1.79
N VAL A 144 4.85 -10.26 -2.44
CA VAL A 144 4.54 -10.61 -3.82
C VAL A 144 5.06 -9.54 -4.78
N GLY A 145 5.99 -9.94 -5.67
CA GLY A 145 6.56 -9.09 -6.71
C GLY A 145 5.70 -9.10 -7.97
N TYR A 146 4.46 -8.63 -7.85
CA TYR A 146 3.51 -8.58 -8.96
C TYR A 146 4.01 -7.69 -10.11
N ARG A 147 3.61 -7.98 -11.35
CA ARG A 147 4.04 -7.21 -12.53
C ARG A 147 3.45 -5.81 -12.55
N HIS A 148 4.18 -4.84 -13.08
CA HIS A 148 3.81 -3.42 -13.02
C HIS A 148 3.35 -2.84 -14.35
N ALA A 149 2.48 -1.85 -14.27
CA ALA A 149 2.21 -0.93 -15.37
C ALA A 149 3.46 -0.06 -15.66
N PRO A 150 3.62 0.48 -16.89
CA PRO A 150 2.74 0.36 -18.04
C PRO A 150 2.87 -0.94 -18.84
N GLU A 151 3.89 -1.76 -18.62
CA GLU A 151 4.09 -3.01 -19.37
C GLU A 151 2.96 -4.01 -19.11
N PHE A 152 2.50 -4.03 -17.86
CA PHE A 152 1.44 -4.90 -17.38
C PHE A 152 0.36 -4.05 -16.67
N PRO A 153 -0.49 -3.32 -17.41
CA PRO A 153 -1.59 -2.56 -16.83
C PRO A 153 -2.64 -3.52 -16.24
N PHE A 154 -3.73 -2.98 -15.67
CA PHE A 154 -4.88 -3.80 -15.26
C PHE A 154 -5.28 -4.82 -16.37
N PRO A 155 -5.73 -6.05 -16.06
CA PRO A 155 -5.89 -6.64 -14.74
C PRO A 155 -4.63 -7.29 -14.18
N THR A 156 -3.49 -7.25 -14.87
CA THR A 156 -2.33 -8.07 -14.55
C THR A 156 -1.84 -7.98 -13.11
N PRO A 157 -1.65 -6.79 -12.49
CA PRO A 157 -1.22 -6.71 -11.09
C PRO A 157 -2.20 -7.38 -10.12
N VAL A 158 -3.51 -7.30 -10.41
CA VAL A 158 -4.57 -7.91 -9.60
C VAL A 158 -4.55 -9.43 -9.74
N ASP A 159 -4.43 -9.92 -10.98
CA ASP A 159 -4.43 -11.35 -11.27
C ASP A 159 -3.15 -12.04 -10.76
N ASP A 160 -2.01 -11.35 -10.78
CA ASP A 160 -0.76 -11.82 -10.19
C ASP A 160 -0.89 -12.00 -8.67
N CYS A 161 -1.45 -11.00 -7.97
CA CYS A 161 -1.65 -11.06 -6.53
C CYS A 161 -2.63 -12.18 -6.14
N TRP A 162 -3.67 -12.40 -6.95
CA TRP A 162 -4.62 -13.48 -6.72
C TRP A 162 -3.98 -14.86 -6.95
N GLN A 163 -3.26 -15.04 -8.06
CA GLN A 163 -2.55 -16.29 -8.34
C GLN A 163 -1.47 -16.58 -7.29
N ALA A 164 -0.75 -15.57 -6.82
CA ALA A 164 0.20 -15.69 -5.72
C ALA A 164 -0.48 -16.19 -4.44
N THR A 165 -1.63 -15.60 -4.09
CA THR A 165 -2.41 -16.03 -2.92
C THR A 165 -2.85 -17.48 -3.04
N GLN A 166 -3.36 -17.90 -4.20
CA GLN A 166 -3.74 -19.29 -4.45
C GLN A 166 -2.55 -20.25 -4.36
N TRP A 167 -1.39 -19.85 -4.89
CA TRP A 167 -0.16 -20.63 -4.84
C TRP A 167 0.37 -20.78 -3.41
N ILE A 168 0.37 -19.70 -2.62
CA ILE A 168 0.76 -19.72 -1.19
C ILE A 168 -0.12 -20.71 -0.40
N LEU A 169 -1.41 -20.76 -0.73
CA LEU A 169 -2.39 -21.65 -0.11
C LEU A 169 -2.46 -23.04 -0.75
N SER A 170 -1.53 -23.38 -1.64
CA SER A 170 -1.47 -24.71 -2.24
C SER A 170 -0.88 -25.75 -1.25
N PRO A 171 -1.27 -27.04 -1.34
CA PRO A 171 -0.77 -28.08 -0.43
C PRO A 171 0.77 -28.17 -0.38
N ALA A 172 1.44 -27.93 -1.52
CA ALA A 172 2.90 -27.99 -1.60
C ALA A 172 3.56 -26.87 -0.77
N ILE A 173 3.04 -25.65 -0.86
CA ILE A 173 3.59 -24.50 -0.14
C ILE A 173 3.24 -24.54 1.34
N ILE A 174 2.02 -24.98 1.67
CA ILE A 174 1.60 -25.26 3.04
C ILE A 174 2.56 -26.24 3.72
N ALA A 175 2.85 -27.38 3.08
CA ALA A 175 3.76 -28.38 3.63
C ALA A 175 5.19 -27.84 3.74
N LYS A 176 5.68 -27.15 2.70
CA LYS A 176 7.05 -26.61 2.64
C LYS A 176 7.38 -25.66 3.79
N TYR A 177 6.45 -24.76 4.13
CA TYR A 177 6.67 -23.76 5.17
C TYR A 177 5.99 -24.07 6.50
N ASN A 178 5.32 -25.22 6.59
CA ASN A 178 4.48 -25.64 7.73
C ASN A 178 3.45 -24.56 8.07
N LEU A 179 2.59 -24.23 7.10
CA LEU A 179 1.63 -23.13 7.21
C LEU A 179 0.29 -23.59 7.81
N ASP A 180 -0.38 -22.66 8.50
CA ASP A 180 -1.76 -22.81 8.94
C ASP A 180 -2.66 -21.88 8.14
N VAL A 181 -3.39 -22.45 7.17
CA VAL A 181 -4.29 -21.71 6.28
C VAL A 181 -5.45 -21.02 7.00
N ALA A 182 -5.83 -21.50 8.19
CA ALA A 182 -6.88 -20.90 8.99
C ALA A 182 -6.43 -19.58 9.65
N ARG A 183 -5.14 -19.27 9.62
CA ARG A 183 -4.54 -18.02 10.11
C ARG A 183 -3.86 -17.25 8.97
N THR A 184 -4.60 -17.07 7.87
CA THR A 184 -4.14 -16.29 6.71
C THR A 184 -4.63 -14.85 6.77
N ALA A 185 -3.72 -13.90 6.78
CA ALA A 185 -4.00 -12.48 6.58
C ALA A 185 -3.37 -11.95 5.29
N VAL A 186 -3.97 -10.92 4.71
CA VAL A 186 -3.43 -10.19 3.56
C VAL A 186 -3.27 -8.71 3.92
N GLY A 187 -2.31 -8.02 3.30
CA GLY A 187 -2.11 -6.62 3.60
C GLY A 187 -1.17 -5.88 2.66
N GLY A 188 -1.27 -4.55 2.71
CA GLY A 188 -0.39 -3.69 1.94
C GLY A 188 -0.73 -2.21 2.06
N PRO A 189 0.21 -1.31 1.70
CA PRO A 189 -0.02 0.12 1.64
C PRO A 189 -0.47 0.58 0.25
N SER A 190 -1.29 1.63 0.16
CA SER A 190 -1.57 2.33 -1.10
C SER A 190 -2.17 1.41 -2.17
N ALA A 191 -1.50 1.28 -3.33
CA ALA A 191 -1.79 0.27 -4.35
C ALA A 191 -1.82 -1.18 -3.80
N GLY A 192 -0.98 -1.50 -2.84
CA GLY A 192 -1.00 -2.78 -2.12
C GLY A 192 -2.22 -2.93 -1.21
N GLY A 193 -2.71 -1.84 -0.63
CA GLY A 193 -3.97 -1.81 0.11
C GLY A 193 -5.17 -2.04 -0.81
N HIS A 194 -5.15 -1.45 -2.01
CA HIS A 194 -6.11 -1.77 -3.07
C HIS A 194 -6.09 -3.28 -3.41
N LEU A 195 -4.91 -3.82 -3.72
CA LEU A 195 -4.75 -5.24 -4.08
C LEU A 195 -5.21 -6.16 -2.95
N SER A 196 -4.93 -5.80 -1.69
CA SER A 196 -5.39 -6.52 -0.49
C SER A 196 -6.92 -6.56 -0.38
N ALA A 197 -7.59 -5.45 -0.63
CA ALA A 197 -9.05 -5.37 -0.61
C ALA A 197 -9.67 -6.25 -1.71
N VAL A 198 -9.12 -6.20 -2.93
CA VAL A 198 -9.60 -7.01 -4.06
C VAL A 198 -9.33 -8.50 -3.82
N VAL A 199 -8.15 -8.87 -3.34
CA VAL A 199 -7.82 -10.26 -2.99
C VAL A 199 -8.72 -10.76 -1.87
N SER A 200 -9.09 -9.92 -0.89
CA SER A 200 -10.02 -10.30 0.17
C SER A 200 -11.41 -10.65 -0.36
N GLN A 201 -11.90 -9.89 -1.35
CA GLN A 201 -13.17 -10.20 -2.03
C GLN A 201 -13.06 -11.51 -2.83
N ARG A 202 -11.99 -11.70 -3.62
CA ARG A 202 -11.76 -12.93 -4.39
C ARG A 202 -11.59 -14.16 -3.47
N ALA A 203 -10.95 -14.01 -2.33
CA ALA A 203 -10.80 -15.07 -1.34
C ALA A 203 -12.16 -15.52 -0.80
N ARG A 204 -13.03 -14.57 -0.40
CA ARG A 204 -14.40 -14.85 0.04
C ARG A 204 -15.19 -15.58 -1.06
N ASP A 205 -15.13 -15.09 -2.30
CA ASP A 205 -15.83 -15.71 -3.44
C ASP A 205 -15.34 -17.14 -3.73
N ALA A 206 -14.06 -17.42 -3.47
CA ALA A 206 -13.44 -18.74 -3.59
C ALA A 206 -13.64 -19.64 -2.36
N GLY A 207 -14.35 -19.18 -1.32
CA GLY A 207 -14.54 -19.93 -0.07
C GLY A 207 -13.33 -19.96 0.86
N ILE A 208 -12.32 -19.13 0.61
CA ILE A 208 -11.13 -18.97 1.44
C ILE A 208 -11.41 -17.94 2.53
N LYS A 209 -11.33 -18.38 3.79
CA LYS A 209 -11.51 -17.49 4.95
C LYS A 209 -10.17 -16.88 5.36
N LEU A 210 -10.04 -15.57 5.18
CA LEU A 210 -8.94 -14.78 5.72
C LEU A 210 -9.31 -14.28 7.13
N VAL A 211 -8.32 -14.21 8.02
CA VAL A 211 -8.53 -13.73 9.40
C VAL A 211 -8.43 -12.21 9.52
N LEU A 212 -7.74 -11.56 8.57
CA LEU A 212 -7.56 -10.11 8.56
C LEU A 212 -7.21 -9.60 7.15
N GLN A 213 -7.73 -8.43 6.80
CA GLN A 213 -7.26 -7.60 5.69
C GLN A 213 -6.69 -6.28 6.24
N LEU A 214 -5.39 -6.05 6.06
CA LEU A 214 -4.71 -4.82 6.47
C LEU A 214 -4.64 -3.84 5.31
N LEU A 215 -5.39 -2.74 5.40
CA LEU A 215 -5.49 -1.75 4.34
C LEU A 215 -4.88 -0.43 4.82
N HIS A 216 -3.60 -0.21 4.51
CA HIS A 216 -2.92 1.04 4.85
C HIS A 216 -3.01 2.04 3.71
N VAL A 217 -3.48 3.26 3.98
CA VAL A 217 -3.73 4.35 3.01
C VAL A 217 -4.25 3.84 1.66
N PRO A 218 -5.29 2.97 1.65
CA PRO A 218 -5.61 2.19 0.47
C PRO A 218 -6.22 3.05 -0.63
N VAL A 219 -5.99 2.68 -1.89
CA VAL A 219 -6.85 3.13 -2.98
C VAL A 219 -8.12 2.26 -2.97
N CYS A 220 -9.30 2.88 -2.92
CA CYS A 220 -10.58 2.17 -2.82
C CYS A 220 -11.54 2.46 -3.98
N ASP A 221 -11.32 3.55 -4.73
CA ASP A 221 -12.17 3.94 -5.86
C ASP A 221 -11.32 4.66 -6.92
N MET A 222 -11.41 4.24 -8.18
CA MET A 222 -10.74 4.91 -9.30
C MET A 222 -11.71 5.36 -10.38
N ASP A 223 -13.02 5.25 -10.15
CA ASP A 223 -14.02 5.62 -11.15
C ASP A 223 -14.29 7.12 -11.23
N HIS A 224 -13.60 7.90 -10.41
CA HIS A 224 -13.54 9.36 -10.53
C HIS A 224 -12.42 9.82 -11.48
N TYR A 225 -11.67 8.93 -12.13
CA TYR A 225 -10.77 9.27 -13.22
C TYR A 225 -11.46 9.10 -14.59
N ASP A 226 -11.37 10.11 -15.44
CA ASP A 226 -11.98 10.12 -16.77
C ASP A 226 -11.19 9.28 -17.80
N GLU A 227 -11.62 9.32 -19.07
CA GLU A 227 -10.99 8.59 -20.17
C GLU A 227 -9.51 8.94 -20.37
N SER A 228 -9.10 10.16 -20.02
CA SER A 228 -7.72 10.63 -20.11
C SER A 228 -6.89 10.33 -18.87
N GLY A 229 -7.51 9.75 -17.83
CA GLY A 229 -6.93 9.51 -16.51
C GLY A 229 -6.83 10.79 -15.66
N LYS A 230 -7.64 11.82 -15.96
CA LYS A 230 -7.73 13.04 -15.16
C LYS A 230 -8.74 12.88 -14.04
N LEU A 231 -8.43 13.46 -12.87
CA LEU A 231 -9.34 13.47 -11.74
C LEU A 231 -10.57 14.32 -12.08
N SER A 232 -11.76 13.74 -11.95
CA SER A 232 -13.02 14.44 -12.14
C SER A 232 -13.22 15.52 -11.07
N GLN A 233 -13.73 16.68 -11.51
CA GLN A 233 -14.15 17.76 -10.62
C GLN A 233 -15.31 17.34 -9.69
N SER A 234 -16.03 16.27 -10.03
CA SER A 234 -17.15 15.72 -9.25
C SER A 234 -16.73 14.58 -8.31
N VAL A 235 -15.42 14.44 -8.00
CA VAL A 235 -14.95 13.41 -7.08
C VAL A 235 -15.67 13.52 -5.72
N PRO A 236 -16.28 12.43 -5.19
CA PRO A 236 -17.08 12.51 -3.97
C PRO A 236 -16.23 12.63 -2.69
N TYR A 237 -14.92 12.48 -2.82
CA TYR A 237 -13.96 12.42 -1.72
C TYR A 237 -13.28 13.77 -1.51
N LYS A 238 -13.64 14.46 -0.42
CA LYS A 238 -13.13 15.81 -0.12
C LYS A 238 -11.60 15.88 -0.05
N SER A 239 -10.94 14.80 0.39
CA SER A 239 -9.48 14.74 0.46
C SER A 239 -8.79 14.83 -0.89
N HIS A 240 -9.34 14.24 -1.96
CA HIS A 240 -8.78 14.35 -3.32
C HIS A 240 -8.67 15.80 -3.78
N VAL A 241 -9.64 16.64 -3.42
CA VAL A 241 -9.62 18.08 -3.74
C VAL A 241 -8.70 18.84 -2.79
N LYS A 242 -8.88 18.68 -1.48
CA LYS A 242 -8.14 19.46 -0.48
C LYS A 242 -6.65 19.16 -0.48
N MET A 243 -6.28 17.90 -0.71
CA MET A 243 -4.91 17.40 -0.70
C MET A 243 -4.33 17.27 -2.10
N TYR A 244 -4.94 17.88 -3.13
CA TYR A 244 -4.45 17.75 -4.51
C TYR A 244 -2.98 18.19 -4.65
N GLU A 245 -2.58 19.25 -3.96
CA GLU A 245 -1.20 19.76 -3.97
C GLU A 245 -0.32 19.17 -2.87
N THR A 246 -0.81 18.17 -2.11
CA THR A 246 -0.06 17.60 -0.99
C THR A 246 1.20 16.87 -1.45
N VAL A 247 2.08 16.58 -0.49
CA VAL A 247 3.29 15.79 -0.69
C VAL A 247 3.30 14.58 0.25
N PRO A 248 3.96 13.48 -0.13
CA PRO A 248 4.62 13.25 -1.42
C PRO A 248 3.69 12.68 -2.50
N LEU A 249 2.40 12.50 -2.19
CA LEU A 249 1.38 11.99 -3.11
C LEU A 249 0.40 13.09 -3.51
N SER A 250 0.76 13.89 -4.51
CA SER A 250 -0.13 14.89 -5.09
C SER A 250 -1.20 14.25 -5.99
N GLY A 251 -2.26 14.98 -6.30
CA GLY A 251 -3.26 14.60 -7.29
C GLY A 251 -2.64 14.38 -8.68
N ALA A 252 -1.66 15.20 -9.08
CA ALA A 252 -0.91 14.98 -10.33
C ALA A 252 -0.16 13.63 -10.33
N ARG A 253 0.37 13.20 -9.17
CA ARG A 253 1.00 11.89 -9.00
C ARG A 253 -0.04 10.75 -9.04
N MET A 254 -1.22 10.97 -8.48
CA MET A 254 -2.32 10.01 -8.58
C MET A 254 -2.83 9.85 -10.02
N GLU A 255 -3.02 10.94 -10.76
CA GLU A 255 -3.38 10.92 -12.17
C GLU A 255 -2.33 10.16 -13.00
N TYR A 256 -1.04 10.36 -12.73
CA TYR A 256 0.04 9.60 -13.36
C TYR A 256 -0.13 8.08 -13.17
N PHE A 257 -0.36 7.63 -11.93
CA PHE A 257 -0.57 6.21 -11.64
C PHE A 257 -1.86 5.68 -12.28
N ALA A 258 -2.96 6.43 -12.20
CA ALA A 258 -4.23 6.06 -12.80
C ALA A 258 -4.10 5.86 -14.32
N ARG A 259 -3.41 6.76 -15.02
CA ARG A 259 -3.15 6.66 -16.46
C ARG A 259 -2.40 5.39 -16.84
N HIS A 260 -1.36 5.03 -16.09
CA HIS A 260 -0.59 3.82 -16.37
C HIS A 260 -1.35 2.54 -16.03
N PHE A 261 -2.04 2.51 -14.89
CA PHE A 261 -2.77 1.32 -14.44
C PHE A 261 -4.03 1.04 -15.28
N LEU A 262 -4.82 2.07 -15.60
CA LEU A 262 -6.08 1.94 -16.33
C LEU A 262 -5.90 1.96 -17.86
N GLY A 263 -4.78 2.55 -18.33
CA GLY A 263 -4.53 2.85 -19.73
C GLY A 263 -5.09 4.22 -20.14
N VAL A 264 -4.56 4.77 -21.23
CA VAL A 264 -5.05 6.00 -21.86
C VAL A 264 -5.16 5.77 -23.38
N PRO A 265 -6.38 5.82 -23.96
CA PRO A 265 -7.66 6.05 -23.28
C PRO A 265 -8.03 4.92 -22.30
N ARG A 266 -8.73 5.27 -21.22
CA ARG A 266 -9.21 4.31 -20.21
C ARG A 266 -10.14 3.30 -20.87
N ARG A 267 -9.84 2.02 -20.69
CA ARG A 267 -10.63 0.94 -21.29
C ARG A 267 -11.99 0.78 -20.60
N ALA A 268 -13.04 0.51 -21.38
CA ALA A 268 -14.42 0.50 -20.94
C ALA A 268 -14.68 -0.50 -19.79
N GLU A 269 -14.03 -1.67 -19.81
CA GLU A 269 -14.18 -2.72 -18.80
C GLU A 269 -13.64 -2.34 -17.41
N THR A 270 -12.90 -1.24 -17.31
CA THR A 270 -12.35 -0.77 -16.04
C THR A 270 -13.32 0.13 -15.27
N TYR A 271 -14.39 0.63 -15.89
CA TYR A 271 -15.42 1.41 -15.20
C TYR A 271 -16.36 0.49 -14.43
N ASN A 272 -16.74 0.89 -13.22
CA ASN A 272 -17.60 0.15 -12.30
C ASN A 272 -17.09 -1.26 -11.96
N ASN A 273 -15.79 -1.49 -12.12
CA ASN A 273 -15.18 -2.79 -11.93
C ASN A 273 -14.68 -2.93 -10.49
N PRO A 274 -15.16 -3.92 -9.71
CA PRO A 274 -14.72 -4.10 -8.32
C PRO A 274 -13.25 -4.50 -8.18
N SER A 275 -12.61 -5.00 -9.24
CA SER A 275 -11.15 -5.25 -9.25
C SER A 275 -10.32 -3.97 -9.50
N VAL A 276 -10.97 -2.85 -9.81
CA VAL A 276 -10.35 -1.51 -9.97
C VAL A 276 -10.79 -0.57 -8.83
N SER A 277 -12.04 -0.69 -8.42
CA SER A 277 -12.68 0.13 -7.41
C SER A 277 -13.40 -0.79 -6.41
N PRO A 278 -12.69 -1.40 -5.43
CA PRO A 278 -13.26 -2.41 -4.54
C PRO A 278 -14.49 -1.93 -3.76
N ILE A 279 -14.62 -0.61 -3.54
CA ILE A 279 -15.82 0.00 -2.95
C ILE A 279 -17.11 -0.21 -3.78
N ARG A 280 -16.99 -0.61 -5.05
CA ARG A 280 -18.09 -0.82 -6.01
C ARG A 280 -18.53 -2.27 -6.15
N ALA A 281 -17.98 -3.18 -5.33
CA ALA A 281 -18.47 -4.54 -5.28
C ALA A 281 -19.98 -4.58 -4.97
N ALA A 282 -20.72 -5.40 -5.71
CA ALA A 282 -22.15 -5.56 -5.53
C ALA A 282 -22.51 -6.17 -4.16
N ASP A 283 -21.58 -6.95 -3.59
CA ASP A 283 -21.72 -7.56 -2.29
C ASP A 283 -20.39 -7.51 -1.53
N LEU A 284 -20.39 -6.77 -0.42
CA LEU A 284 -19.27 -6.64 0.51
C LEU A 284 -19.47 -7.48 1.78
N SER A 285 -20.51 -8.30 1.89
CA SER A 285 -20.77 -9.09 3.10
C SER A 285 -19.78 -10.27 3.25
N ASN A 286 -19.59 -10.72 4.49
CA ASN A 286 -18.78 -11.89 4.83
C ASN A 286 -17.30 -11.79 4.39
N LEU A 287 -16.77 -10.57 4.30
CA LEU A 287 -15.34 -10.33 4.10
C LEU A 287 -14.58 -10.52 5.41
N ALA A 288 -13.26 -10.71 5.29
CA ALA A 288 -12.36 -10.76 6.42
C ALA A 288 -12.48 -9.49 7.28
N PRO A 289 -12.33 -9.58 8.62
CA PRO A 289 -12.16 -8.41 9.46
C PRO A 289 -11.12 -7.46 8.86
N ALA A 290 -11.41 -6.16 8.84
CA ALA A 290 -10.53 -5.17 8.22
C ALA A 290 -9.92 -4.25 9.28
N LEU A 291 -8.60 -4.01 9.18
CA LEU A 291 -7.96 -2.87 9.82
C LEU A 291 -7.61 -1.86 8.72
N ILE A 292 -8.20 -0.68 8.78
CA ILE A 292 -8.00 0.39 7.83
C ILE A 292 -7.26 1.53 8.54
N THR A 293 -6.10 1.90 8.02
CA THR A 293 -5.36 3.06 8.50
C THR A 293 -5.26 4.08 7.38
N THR A 294 -5.52 5.35 7.66
CA THR A 294 -5.36 6.44 6.69
C THR A 294 -4.46 7.53 7.27
N ALA A 295 -3.90 8.38 6.42
CA ALA A 295 -3.11 9.53 6.83
C ALA A 295 -3.91 10.83 6.60
N GLU A 296 -3.84 11.79 7.50
CA GLU A 296 -4.67 13.01 7.39
C GLU A 296 -4.30 13.85 6.15
N MET A 297 -3.01 13.89 5.81
CA MET A 297 -2.47 14.74 4.75
C MET A 297 -2.32 13.99 3.42
N ASP A 298 -3.32 13.17 3.10
CA ASP A 298 -3.33 12.23 1.97
C ASP A 298 -4.63 12.37 1.15
N PRO A 299 -4.57 12.46 -0.21
CA PRO A 299 -5.76 12.45 -1.05
C PRO A 299 -6.64 11.21 -0.85
N LEU A 300 -6.10 10.06 -0.45
CA LEU A 300 -6.84 8.79 -0.32
C LEU A 300 -7.61 8.65 1.01
N CYS A 301 -7.47 9.58 1.95
CA CYS A 301 -7.99 9.36 3.31
C CYS A 301 -9.54 9.31 3.36
N SER A 302 -10.24 10.13 2.57
CA SER A 302 -11.71 10.11 2.55
C SER A 302 -12.29 8.87 1.86
N GLU A 303 -11.60 8.28 0.88
CA GLU A 303 -12.06 7.04 0.24
C GLU A 303 -11.79 5.80 1.11
N GLY A 304 -10.68 5.78 1.84
CA GLY A 304 -10.43 4.76 2.87
C GLY A 304 -11.49 4.78 3.98
N GLU A 305 -11.85 5.97 4.47
CA GLU A 305 -12.96 6.14 5.43
C GLU A 305 -14.31 5.70 4.85
N ALA A 306 -14.57 6.00 3.57
CA ALA A 306 -15.79 5.56 2.90
C ALA A 306 -15.86 4.04 2.76
N TYR A 307 -14.74 3.38 2.44
CA TYR A 307 -14.67 1.92 2.36
C TYR A 307 -14.90 1.28 3.74
N HIS A 308 -14.30 1.83 4.80
CA HIS A 308 -14.58 1.43 6.18
C HIS A 308 -16.09 1.45 6.50
N LYS A 309 -16.77 2.55 6.18
CA LYS A 309 -18.22 2.68 6.41
C LYS A 309 -19.01 1.62 5.63
N LYS A 310 -18.69 1.40 4.35
CA LYS A 310 -19.33 0.36 3.54
C LYS A 310 -19.13 -1.05 4.09
N LEU A 311 -17.95 -1.34 4.63
CA LEU A 311 -17.69 -2.64 5.26
C LEU A 311 -18.58 -2.84 6.50
N LEU A 312 -18.73 -1.81 7.34
CA LEU A 312 -19.63 -1.86 8.50
C LEU A 312 -21.11 -2.00 8.09
N GLU A 313 -21.55 -1.25 7.08
CA GLU A 313 -22.91 -1.31 6.53
C GLU A 313 -23.23 -2.71 5.96
N ALA A 314 -22.24 -3.38 5.38
CA ALA A 314 -22.35 -4.75 4.88
C ALA A 314 -22.23 -5.82 5.99
N GLY A 315 -22.12 -5.41 7.26
CA GLY A 315 -22.09 -6.31 8.43
C GLY A 315 -20.72 -6.89 8.78
N ASN A 316 -19.63 -6.39 8.20
CA ASN A 316 -18.28 -6.85 8.52
C ASN A 316 -17.73 -6.15 9.77
N GLN A 317 -16.72 -6.78 10.38
CA GLN A 317 -15.88 -6.10 11.36
C GLN A 317 -14.88 -5.20 10.64
N SER A 318 -14.83 -3.92 11.00
CA SER A 318 -13.83 -3.01 10.48
C SER A 318 -13.38 -2.04 11.58
N GLU A 319 -12.07 -1.97 11.78
CA GLU A 319 -11.40 -1.02 12.67
C GLU A 319 -10.74 0.07 11.82
N TYR A 320 -10.82 1.32 12.26
CA TYR A 320 -10.36 2.47 11.50
C TYR A 320 -9.51 3.43 12.35
N HIS A 321 -8.33 3.80 11.84
CA HIS A 321 -7.44 4.77 12.46
C HIS A 321 -6.99 5.83 11.46
N MET A 322 -7.19 7.10 11.81
CA MET A 322 -6.60 8.23 11.08
C MET A 322 -5.34 8.72 11.78
N LEU A 323 -4.20 8.61 11.09
CA LEU A 323 -2.90 9.09 11.54
C LEU A 323 -2.81 10.59 11.26
N ARG A 324 -2.95 11.40 12.32
CA ARG A 324 -3.10 12.87 12.23
C ARG A 324 -1.80 13.55 11.86
N GLY A 325 -1.90 14.61 11.04
CA GLY A 325 -0.75 15.37 10.53
C GLY A 325 0.27 14.58 9.69
N MET A 326 -0.01 13.30 9.40
CA MET A 326 0.90 12.43 8.69
C MET A 326 0.66 12.44 7.17
N PRO A 327 1.73 12.30 6.36
CA PRO A 327 1.64 12.13 4.90
C PRO A 327 1.25 10.70 4.52
N HIS A 328 0.95 10.49 3.24
CA HIS A 328 0.70 9.16 2.64
C HIS A 328 1.78 8.10 2.95
N ILE A 329 3.04 8.51 3.13
CA ILE A 329 4.19 7.60 3.35
C ILE A 329 4.46 7.26 4.83
N VAL A 330 3.50 7.50 5.71
CA VAL A 330 3.67 7.40 7.17
C VAL A 330 4.27 6.09 7.66
N ALA A 331 3.97 4.95 7.03
CA ALA A 331 4.56 3.66 7.37
C ALA A 331 6.11 3.64 7.32
N GLY A 332 6.72 4.52 6.53
CA GLY A 332 8.18 4.66 6.41
C GLY A 332 8.78 5.77 7.25
N LEU A 333 8.07 6.32 8.23
CA LEU A 333 8.50 7.46 9.06
C LEU A 333 8.67 7.10 10.55
N ASP A 334 8.71 5.80 10.89
CA ASP A 334 8.71 5.27 12.26
C ASP A 334 9.98 5.56 13.08
N ASP A 335 11.08 5.97 12.45
CA ASP A 335 12.29 6.43 13.13
C ASP A 335 12.14 7.86 13.68
N ILE A 336 11.30 8.68 13.04
CA ILE A 336 11.25 10.13 13.32
C ILE A 336 9.88 10.65 13.78
N CYS A 337 8.77 9.98 13.44
CA CYS A 337 7.42 10.41 13.79
C CYS A 337 6.75 9.43 14.76
N ASP A 338 6.18 9.93 15.85
CA ASP A 338 5.55 9.07 16.86
C ASP A 338 4.24 8.44 16.36
N GLU A 339 3.47 9.13 15.51
CA GLU A 339 2.30 8.52 14.85
C GLU A 339 2.68 7.38 13.88
N ALA A 340 3.87 7.44 13.27
CA ALA A 340 4.38 6.32 12.47
C ALA A 340 4.83 5.12 13.34
N LYS A 341 5.37 5.38 14.54
CA LYS A 341 5.61 4.31 15.53
C LYS A 341 4.30 3.69 16.00
N ARG A 342 3.28 4.52 16.25
CA ARG A 342 1.93 4.07 16.63
C ARG A 342 1.30 3.20 15.54
N TYR A 343 1.48 3.55 14.27
CA TYR A 343 1.04 2.72 13.14
C TYR A 343 1.57 1.28 13.23
N ASN A 344 2.86 1.09 13.54
CA ASN A 344 3.44 -0.23 13.72
C ASN A 344 2.80 -1.00 14.88
N VAL A 345 2.51 -0.33 16.00
CA VAL A 345 1.83 -0.94 17.16
C VAL A 345 0.43 -1.43 16.77
N ILE A 346 -0.37 -0.56 16.13
CA ILE A 346 -1.75 -0.87 15.71
C ILE A 346 -1.78 -2.13 14.82
N ILE A 347 -0.90 -2.20 13.82
CA ILE A 347 -0.87 -3.35 12.89
C ILE A 347 -0.43 -4.64 13.58
N VAL A 348 0.64 -4.57 14.37
CA VAL A 348 1.17 -5.75 15.05
C VAL A 348 0.16 -6.30 16.04
N GLU A 349 -0.53 -5.45 16.80
CA GLU A 349 -1.58 -5.85 17.73
C GLU A 349 -2.77 -6.49 16.99
N ALA A 350 -3.23 -5.90 15.88
CA ALA A 350 -4.31 -6.46 15.08
C ALA A 350 -3.95 -7.85 14.52
N LEU A 351 -2.73 -8.04 14.03
CA LEU A 351 -2.25 -9.34 13.56
C LEU A 351 -2.14 -10.36 14.70
N LYS A 352 -1.58 -9.97 15.85
CA LYS A 352 -1.47 -10.84 17.04
C LYS A 352 -2.85 -11.34 17.47
N LYS A 353 -3.84 -10.45 17.53
CA LYS A 353 -5.23 -10.80 17.84
C LYS A 353 -5.84 -11.73 16.78
N ALA A 354 -5.68 -11.39 15.49
CA ALA A 354 -6.23 -12.20 14.39
C ALA A 354 -5.62 -13.61 14.32
N TYR A 355 -4.36 -13.76 14.72
CA TYR A 355 -3.67 -15.05 14.81
C TYR A 355 -3.87 -15.80 16.13
N GLY A 356 -4.61 -15.23 17.09
CA GLY A 356 -4.86 -15.83 18.41
C GLY A 356 -3.62 -15.91 19.30
N ILE A 357 -2.67 -14.98 19.14
CA ILE A 357 -1.45 -14.88 19.95
C ILE A 357 -1.73 -14.19 21.30
N ILE A 358 -2.66 -13.21 21.30
CA ILE A 358 -3.09 -12.44 22.47
C ILE A 358 -4.60 -12.41 22.59
#